data_AF-A0A1Z9LZZ4-F1
#
_entry.id   AF-A0A1Z9LZZ4-F1
#
_cell.length_a   1.000
_cell.length_b   1.000
_cell.length_c   1.000
_cell.angle_alpha   90.00
_cell.angle_beta   90.00
_cell.angle_gamma   90.00
#
_symmetry.space_group_name_H-M   'P 1'
#
loop_
_entity.id
_entity.type
_entity.pdbx_description
1 polymer ?
#
loop_
_entity_poly.entity_id
_entity_poly.type
_entity_poly.pdbx_seq_one_letter_code
_entity_poly.pdbx_strand_id
1 'polypeptide(L)'
;MSRIKDITNDNPFYTENKEKLDKVGKGMCLAKWTQVTLQLQTGHNHSCHHPRTHKISEKEIKRNPSALHNTQYKKLRRREMLTGKRPTECDYCWNVEDNSNRFSDRVFKSSESWSLPHFDEIVNQDWRADYNPRYVEVAFSNACNFKCSYCGPPYSSTWMNEIKQHGAYPTLDKFNGMEGMIAENKVPILHKDYNPYVEAFWKWWPELYRDLHTFRITGGEPMLAKDTWKVLDYIIDEPNPNRDLNFAINSNLGLEDNMIDKLIGKINKIEDEDRVNEFIIFTSVDTWGEQAEYIRNGLEFNRIWDNMNKILEKCPRVNLTIMSTYNALSVPNYDKLITGVYDLKEKYGSTDRYWNSAVFLDSSYLRYPSHQTVQILPKKWSHNIFKQAQLADFLGVPNYDTKNIGYSDIEIQKLKRLYDWMMSANENQLKNQRYSFGKFFQEHDKRRGTDFCKVFPELADFYNDCLEIKL
;
A
#
# COMPACT_ATOMS: atom_id res chain seq x y z
N MET A 1 10.00 1.38 -28.52
CA MET A 1 10.89 1.69 -27.38
C MET A 1 12.33 1.75 -27.86
N SER A 2 12.92 2.94 -27.87
CA SER A 2 14.36 3.12 -28.05
C SER A 2 15.07 2.42 -26.90
N ARG A 3 15.87 1.39 -27.18
CA ARG A 3 16.71 0.73 -26.16
C ARG A 3 17.70 1.77 -25.65
N ILE A 4 17.74 1.99 -24.34
CA ILE A 4 18.70 2.86 -23.67
C ILE A 4 20.11 2.38 -24.02
N LYS A 5 20.83 3.15 -24.84
CA LYS A 5 22.19 2.82 -25.30
C LYS A 5 23.27 3.30 -24.33
N ASP A 6 22.89 4.11 -23.35
CA ASP A 6 23.77 4.66 -22.33
C ASP A 6 23.01 4.82 -21.02
N ILE A 7 23.37 4.01 -20.02
CA ILE A 7 22.77 4.02 -18.68
C ILE A 7 23.18 5.24 -17.84
N THR A 8 24.08 6.08 -18.35
CA THR A 8 24.50 7.34 -17.71
C THR A 8 23.65 8.54 -18.14
N ASN A 9 22.89 8.42 -19.23
CA ASN A 9 21.97 9.46 -19.67
C ASN A 9 20.61 9.28 -18.99
N ASP A 10 20.23 10.29 -18.21
CA ASP A 10 18.91 10.38 -17.61
C ASP A 10 17.82 10.50 -18.69
N ASN A 11 16.62 9.95 -18.43
CA ASN A 11 15.50 10.03 -19.36
C ASN A 11 15.14 11.52 -19.58
N PRO A 12 15.21 12.03 -20.83
CA PRO A 12 14.99 13.45 -21.12
C PRO A 12 13.68 14.00 -20.55
N PHE A 13 12.62 13.19 -20.53
CA PHE A 13 11.33 13.57 -19.98
C PHE A 13 11.41 13.96 -18.49
N TYR A 14 12.14 13.20 -17.67
CA TYR A 14 12.30 13.52 -16.25
C TYR A 14 13.27 14.67 -16.02
N THR A 15 14.31 14.79 -16.86
CA THR A 15 15.24 15.93 -16.84
C THR A 15 14.49 17.23 -17.12
N GLU A 16 13.74 17.29 -18.22
CA GLU A 16 12.94 18.46 -18.62
C GLU A 16 11.91 18.84 -17.55
N ASN A 17 11.19 17.87 -16.99
CA ASN A 17 10.22 18.17 -15.94
C ASN A 17 10.89 18.67 -14.65
N LYS A 18 12.03 18.08 -14.25
CA LYS A 18 12.79 18.57 -13.10
C LYS A 18 13.24 20.01 -13.31
N GLU A 19 13.78 20.35 -14.48
CA GLU A 19 14.17 21.72 -14.80
C GLU A 19 12.97 22.68 -14.76
N LYS A 20 11.80 22.26 -15.27
CA LYS A 20 10.56 23.05 -15.20
C LYS A 20 10.14 23.31 -13.75
N LEU A 21 10.21 22.30 -12.88
CA LEU A 21 9.93 22.45 -11.44
C LEU A 21 10.94 23.38 -10.76
N ASP A 22 12.23 23.18 -11.02
CA ASP A 22 13.31 23.93 -10.37
C ASP A 22 13.32 25.42 -10.77
N LYS A 23 12.78 25.77 -11.95
CA LYS A 23 12.53 27.16 -12.39
C LYS A 23 11.50 27.89 -11.51
N VAL A 24 10.51 27.18 -10.96
CA VAL A 24 9.60 27.72 -9.93
C VAL A 24 10.31 27.78 -8.59
N GLY A 25 11.01 26.70 -8.25
CA GLY A 25 11.80 26.60 -7.04
C GLY A 25 12.38 25.20 -6.85
N LYS A 26 13.56 25.09 -6.25
CA LYS A 26 14.22 23.80 -5.96
C LYS A 26 13.43 22.88 -5.02
N GLY A 27 12.34 23.38 -4.43
CA GLY A 27 11.41 22.61 -3.62
C GLY A 27 10.10 22.21 -4.33
N MET A 28 9.87 22.67 -5.56
CA MET A 28 8.59 22.51 -6.23
C MET A 28 8.25 21.04 -6.50
N CYS A 29 7.02 20.68 -6.16
CA CYS A 29 6.46 19.34 -6.36
C CYS A 29 4.94 19.44 -6.56
N LEU A 30 4.44 19.03 -7.71
CA LEU A 30 3.02 19.11 -8.05
C LEU A 30 2.16 18.19 -7.15
N ALA A 31 2.70 17.03 -6.76
CA ALA A 31 2.02 16.06 -5.88
C ALA A 31 1.58 16.65 -4.53
N LYS A 32 2.16 17.78 -4.09
CA LYS A 32 1.71 18.47 -2.88
C LYS A 32 0.27 19.01 -3.01
N TRP A 33 -0.16 19.32 -4.23
CA TRP A 33 -1.52 19.72 -4.59
C TRP A 33 -2.35 18.55 -5.11
N THR A 34 -1.77 17.73 -5.98
CA THR A 34 -2.55 16.74 -6.75
C THR A 34 -2.72 15.39 -6.05
N GLN A 35 -1.99 15.11 -4.96
CA GLN A 35 -2.10 13.85 -4.23
C GLN A 35 -2.45 14.05 -2.74
N VAL A 36 -3.30 13.16 -2.21
CA VAL A 36 -3.51 12.99 -0.77
C VAL A 36 -3.84 11.56 -0.40
N THR A 37 -3.32 11.13 0.73
CA THR A 37 -3.81 9.94 1.43
C THR A 37 -4.46 10.38 2.74
N LEU A 38 -5.70 9.94 2.95
CA LEU A 38 -6.56 10.26 4.07
C LEU A 38 -6.71 9.04 4.98
N GLN A 39 -6.41 9.19 6.26
CA GLN A 39 -6.67 8.19 7.30
C GLN A 39 -7.80 8.71 8.19
N LEU A 40 -9.04 8.55 7.75
CA LEU A 40 -10.21 9.17 8.39
C LEU A 40 -10.52 8.55 9.75
N GLN A 41 -10.08 7.32 9.99
CA GLN A 41 -10.21 6.65 11.28
C GLN A 41 -9.32 7.27 12.37
N THR A 42 -8.19 7.88 12.02
CA THR A 42 -7.31 8.61 12.95
C THR A 42 -7.36 10.13 12.72
N GLY A 43 -8.05 10.60 11.69
CA GLY A 43 -8.09 12.00 11.28
C GLY A 43 -6.76 12.55 10.77
N HIS A 44 -5.95 11.71 10.14
CA HIS A 44 -4.63 12.10 9.62
C HIS A 44 -4.62 12.20 8.11
N ASN A 45 -3.70 13.01 7.56
CA ASN A 45 -3.41 13.00 6.13
C ASN A 45 -1.91 13.19 5.84
N HIS A 46 -1.54 12.98 4.58
CA HIS A 46 -0.28 13.40 3.97
C HIS A 46 -0.45 13.48 2.44
N SER A 47 0.36 14.29 1.75
CA SER A 47 0.30 14.40 0.27
C SER A 47 1.09 13.32 -0.46
N CYS A 48 2.05 12.70 0.20
CA CYS A 48 2.93 11.65 -0.33
C CYS A 48 3.28 10.73 0.84
N HIS A 49 3.75 9.51 0.58
CA HIS A 49 4.04 8.51 1.61
C HIS A 49 5.35 8.77 2.39
N HIS A 50 6.21 9.70 1.96
CA HIS A 50 7.46 10.00 2.66
C HIS A 50 7.30 10.94 3.87
N PRO A 51 6.58 12.08 3.77
CA PRO A 51 6.36 12.94 4.92
C PRO A 51 5.56 12.24 6.01
N ARG A 52 5.82 12.61 7.27
CA ARG A 52 4.99 12.18 8.40
C ARG A 52 3.54 12.60 8.17
N THR A 53 2.61 11.71 8.51
CA THR A 53 1.20 12.04 8.57
C THR A 53 0.97 13.13 9.62
N HIS A 54 0.07 14.07 9.36
CA HIS A 54 -0.33 15.08 10.35
C HIS A 54 -1.82 15.04 10.64
N LYS A 55 -2.17 15.38 11.88
CA LYS A 55 -3.55 15.44 12.37
C LYS A 55 -4.28 16.60 11.68
N ILE A 56 -5.46 16.31 11.14
CA ILE A 56 -6.36 17.28 10.53
C ILE A 56 -7.14 17.99 11.65
N SER A 57 -7.16 19.32 11.61
CA SER A 57 -7.91 20.15 12.56
C SER A 57 -9.42 20.00 12.36
N GLU A 58 -10.12 19.56 13.40
CA GLU A 58 -11.59 19.47 13.40
C GLU A 58 -12.26 20.83 13.16
N LYS A 59 -11.64 21.92 13.66
CA LYS A 59 -12.12 23.28 13.43
C LYS A 59 -12.03 23.69 11.97
N GLU A 60 -10.99 23.25 11.26
CA GLU A 60 -10.82 23.56 9.84
C GLU A 60 -11.86 22.81 9.00
N ILE A 61 -12.03 21.50 9.20
CA ILE A 61 -13.01 20.71 8.43
C ILE A 61 -14.46 21.08 8.73
N LYS A 62 -14.75 21.57 9.95
CA LYS A 62 -16.08 22.11 10.28
C LYS A 62 -16.40 23.37 9.48
N ARG A 63 -15.39 24.20 9.16
CA ARG A 63 -15.55 25.41 8.35
C ARG A 63 -15.51 25.12 6.85
N ASN A 64 -14.64 24.21 6.44
CA ASN A 64 -14.42 23.85 5.04
C ASN A 64 -14.12 22.34 4.95
N PRO A 65 -15.04 21.51 4.43
CA PRO A 65 -14.84 20.07 4.38
C PRO A 65 -13.61 19.65 3.55
N SER A 66 -13.21 20.44 2.54
CA SER A 66 -12.00 20.16 1.74
C SER A 66 -10.70 20.38 2.54
N ALA A 67 -10.76 20.92 3.76
CA ALA A 67 -9.61 20.98 4.66
C ALA A 67 -9.08 19.59 5.06
N LEU A 68 -9.76 18.50 4.68
CA LEU A 68 -9.18 17.15 4.63
C LEU A 68 -7.89 17.10 3.80
N HIS A 69 -7.75 17.92 2.76
CA HIS A 69 -6.54 18.10 1.97
C HIS A 69 -5.96 19.52 2.07
N ASN A 70 -6.83 20.52 2.18
CA ASN A 70 -6.49 21.94 2.14
C ASN A 70 -6.24 22.55 3.53
N THR A 71 -5.58 21.80 4.43
CA THR A 71 -5.21 22.29 5.77
C THR A 71 -4.32 23.53 5.69
N GLN A 72 -4.40 24.41 6.70
CA GLN A 72 -3.45 25.54 6.84
C GLN A 72 -2.01 25.06 6.82
N TYR A 73 -1.72 23.94 7.48
CA TYR A 73 -0.40 23.31 7.47
C TYR A 73 0.08 23.02 6.04
N LYS A 74 -0.74 22.34 5.21
CA LYS A 74 -0.36 22.02 3.82
C LYS A 74 -0.26 23.26 2.94
N LYS A 75 -1.13 24.27 3.12
CA LYS A 75 -1.05 25.54 2.39
C LYS A 75 0.24 26.31 2.67
N LEU A 76 0.74 26.29 3.90
CA LEU A 76 2.05 26.89 4.22
C LEU A 76 3.21 26.19 3.50
N ARG A 77 3.12 24.87 3.33
CA ARG A 77 4.12 24.06 2.60
C ARG A 77 4.04 24.32 1.10
N ARG A 78 2.84 24.49 0.55
CA ARG A 78 2.61 24.96 -0.82
C ARG A 78 3.25 26.34 -1.06
N ARG A 79 3.10 27.27 -0.11
CA ARG A 79 3.77 28.58 -0.15
C ARG A 79 5.29 28.45 -0.20
N GLU A 80 5.87 27.60 0.65
CA GLU A 80 7.32 27.35 0.64
C GLU A 80 7.79 26.90 -0.75
N MET A 81 7.10 25.92 -1.35
CA MET A 81 7.44 25.40 -2.68
C MET A 81 7.33 26.47 -3.79
N LEU A 82 6.26 27.27 -3.77
CA LEU A 82 6.04 28.36 -4.75
C LEU A 82 6.98 29.56 -4.56
N THR A 83 7.63 29.68 -3.39
CA THR A 83 8.56 30.79 -3.07
C THR A 83 10.01 30.33 -3.02
N GLY A 84 10.34 29.25 -3.74
CA GLY A 84 11.72 28.77 -3.90
C GLY A 84 12.28 27.95 -2.74
N LYS A 85 11.50 27.70 -1.68
CA LYS A 85 11.94 26.97 -0.48
C LYS A 85 11.66 25.48 -0.59
N ARG A 86 12.46 24.70 0.14
CA ARG A 86 12.30 23.25 0.34
C ARG A 86 11.61 22.97 1.68
N PRO A 87 10.36 22.48 1.71
CA PRO A 87 9.71 22.03 2.94
C PRO A 87 10.52 20.99 3.72
N THR A 88 10.74 21.21 5.02
CA THR A 88 11.53 20.30 5.87
C THR A 88 10.92 18.89 5.94
N GLU A 89 9.60 18.75 5.83
CA GLU A 89 8.92 17.44 5.85
C GLU A 89 9.14 16.57 4.60
N CYS A 90 9.75 17.14 3.55
CA CYS A 90 10.06 16.44 2.30
C CYS A 90 11.54 16.02 2.24
N ASP A 91 12.16 15.84 3.41
CA ASP A 91 13.57 15.51 3.61
C ASP A 91 14.04 14.28 2.82
N TYR A 92 13.19 13.26 2.64
CA TYR A 92 13.51 12.11 1.78
C TYR A 92 13.98 12.55 0.38
N CYS A 93 13.23 13.45 -0.27
CA CYS A 93 13.58 13.92 -1.61
C CYS A 93 14.84 14.78 -1.61
N TRP A 94 15.04 15.60 -0.58
CA TRP A 94 16.24 16.42 -0.44
C TRP A 94 17.48 15.55 -0.22
N ASN A 95 17.37 14.50 0.60
CA ASN A 95 18.46 13.55 0.82
C ASN A 95 18.86 12.84 -0.48
N VAL A 96 17.90 12.46 -1.33
CA VAL A 96 18.20 11.87 -2.64
C VAL A 96 18.91 12.88 -3.56
N GLU A 97 18.39 14.10 -3.68
CA GLU A 97 18.91 15.11 -4.61
C GLU A 97 20.24 15.75 -4.17
N ASP A 98 20.46 15.87 -2.87
CA ASP A 98 21.65 16.53 -2.33
C ASP A 98 22.84 15.55 -2.22
N ASN A 99 22.59 14.23 -2.27
CA ASN A 99 23.61 13.19 -2.12
C ASN A 99 23.71 12.25 -3.33
N SER A 100 22.93 12.44 -4.39
CA SER A 100 23.01 11.61 -5.60
C SER A 100 22.58 12.38 -6.85
N ASN A 101 23.00 11.87 -8.01
CA ASN A 101 22.53 12.35 -9.32
C ASN A 101 21.22 11.68 -9.76
N ARG A 102 20.47 11.04 -8.85
CA ARG A 102 19.20 10.37 -9.18
C ARG A 102 18.02 11.31 -8.97
N PHE A 103 16.97 11.12 -9.77
CA PHE A 103 15.70 11.79 -9.54
C PHE A 103 15.06 11.33 -8.22
N SER A 104 14.52 12.28 -7.46
CA SER A 104 13.69 11.97 -6.29
C SER A 104 12.24 11.73 -6.67
N ASP A 105 11.47 11.16 -5.75
CA ASP A 105 10.03 10.95 -5.88
C ASP A 105 9.25 12.23 -6.21
N ARG A 106 9.75 13.42 -5.88
CA ARG A 106 9.08 14.66 -6.25
C ARG A 106 9.03 14.84 -7.77
N VAL A 107 10.08 14.42 -8.48
CA VAL A 107 10.16 14.49 -9.95
C VAL A 107 9.25 13.44 -10.55
N PHE A 108 9.39 12.18 -10.13
CA PHE A 108 8.56 11.08 -10.62
C PHE A 108 7.07 11.37 -10.43
N LYS A 109 6.65 11.73 -9.21
CA LYS A 109 5.24 12.03 -8.92
C LYS A 109 4.71 13.26 -9.65
N SER A 110 5.54 14.27 -9.89
CA SER A 110 5.12 15.44 -10.68
C SER A 110 5.10 15.16 -12.18
N SER A 111 5.69 14.05 -12.63
CA SER A 111 5.68 13.57 -14.00
C SER A 111 4.53 12.60 -14.30
N GLU A 112 3.76 12.19 -13.27
CA GLU A 112 2.62 11.30 -13.43
C GLU A 112 1.47 11.95 -14.22
N SER A 113 0.67 11.13 -14.92
CA SER A 113 -0.45 11.61 -15.76
C SER A 113 -1.50 12.40 -14.97
N TRP A 114 -1.71 12.04 -13.70
CA TRP A 114 -2.64 12.74 -12.80
C TRP A 114 -2.06 14.03 -12.20
N SER A 115 -0.78 14.33 -12.41
CA SER A 115 -0.13 15.49 -11.80
C SER A 115 0.44 16.47 -12.82
N LEU A 116 1.13 15.98 -13.84
CA LEU A 116 1.86 16.78 -14.81
C LEU A 116 0.97 17.81 -15.55
N PRO A 117 -0.26 17.48 -15.99
CA PRO A 117 -1.11 18.41 -16.71
C PRO A 117 -1.49 19.67 -15.91
N HIS A 118 -1.39 19.60 -14.58
CA HIS A 118 -1.82 20.66 -13.68
C HIS A 118 -0.72 21.66 -13.32
N PHE A 119 0.45 21.58 -13.96
CA PHE A 119 1.57 22.48 -13.64
C PHE A 119 1.18 23.95 -13.74
N ASP A 120 0.65 24.37 -14.90
CA ASP A 120 0.39 25.80 -15.16
C ASP A 120 -0.77 26.32 -14.29
N GLU A 121 -1.77 25.49 -14.01
CA GLU A 121 -2.84 25.77 -13.04
C GLU A 121 -2.25 26.05 -11.65
N ILE A 122 -1.39 25.16 -11.16
CA ILE A 122 -0.85 25.19 -9.79
C ILE A 122 0.10 26.38 -9.58
N VAL A 123 1.02 26.63 -10.52
CA VAL A 123 2.04 27.68 -10.33
C VAL A 123 1.47 29.09 -10.41
N ASN A 124 0.34 29.26 -11.10
CA ASN A 124 -0.33 30.54 -11.25
C ASN A 124 -1.43 30.78 -10.19
N GLN A 125 -1.73 29.78 -9.35
CA GLN A 125 -2.74 29.88 -8.29
C GLN A 125 -2.16 30.55 -7.02
N ASP A 126 -3.01 31.27 -6.27
CA ASP A 126 -2.64 31.71 -4.91
C ASP A 126 -2.44 30.48 -4.01
N TRP A 127 -1.33 30.45 -3.28
CA TRP A 127 -0.97 29.33 -2.38
C TRP A 127 -2.02 29.06 -1.28
N ARG A 128 -2.90 30.03 -0.97
CA ARG A 128 -4.01 29.91 -0.03
C ARG A 128 -5.26 29.29 -0.64
N ALA A 129 -5.34 29.18 -1.95
CA ALA A 129 -6.51 28.61 -2.60
C ALA A 129 -6.68 27.13 -2.23
N ASP A 130 -7.94 26.70 -2.21
CA ASP A 130 -8.24 25.28 -2.16
C ASP A 130 -7.91 24.65 -3.51
N TYR A 131 -7.51 23.38 -3.47
CA TYR A 131 -7.23 22.59 -4.65
C TYR A 131 -7.86 21.22 -4.46
N ASN A 132 -8.59 20.71 -5.46
CA ASN A 132 -9.06 19.33 -5.43
C ASN A 132 -7.96 18.41 -5.96
N PRO A 133 -7.45 17.47 -5.15
CA PRO A 133 -6.41 16.55 -5.61
C PRO A 133 -6.97 15.63 -6.70
N ARG A 134 -6.09 15.21 -7.60
CA ARG A 134 -6.39 14.30 -8.70
C ARG A 134 -6.21 12.83 -8.31
N TYR A 135 -5.35 12.58 -7.32
CA TYR A 135 -5.12 11.28 -6.73
C TYR A 135 -5.52 11.31 -5.25
N VAL A 136 -6.50 10.50 -4.86
CA VAL A 136 -6.89 10.32 -3.47
C VAL A 136 -6.82 8.85 -3.09
N GLU A 137 -6.07 8.54 -2.04
CA GLU A 137 -6.19 7.28 -1.30
C GLU A 137 -6.91 7.54 0.03
N VAL A 138 -7.89 6.71 0.40
CA VAL A 138 -8.66 6.90 1.63
C VAL A 138 -8.82 5.62 2.42
N ALA A 139 -8.52 5.69 3.72
CA ALA A 139 -8.95 4.74 4.72
C ALA A 139 -10.15 5.32 5.48
N PHE A 140 -11.34 4.77 5.26
CA PHE A 140 -12.56 5.16 5.99
C PHE A 140 -12.56 4.61 7.42
N SER A 141 -11.98 3.42 7.61
CA SER A 141 -12.05 2.68 8.87
C SER A 141 -10.81 1.81 9.05
N ASN A 142 -10.48 1.49 10.31
CA ASN A 142 -9.57 0.39 10.65
C ASN A 142 -10.31 -0.95 10.87
N ALA A 143 -11.63 -1.03 10.62
CA ALA A 143 -12.38 -2.28 10.71
C ALA A 143 -11.69 -3.34 9.86
N CYS A 144 -11.23 -4.44 10.48
CA CYS A 144 -10.53 -5.51 9.81
C CYS A 144 -10.84 -6.83 10.50
N ASN A 145 -11.01 -7.89 9.72
CA ASN A 145 -11.17 -9.26 10.18
C ASN A 145 -9.82 -9.97 10.44
N PHE A 146 -8.70 -9.38 10.02
CA PHE A 146 -7.36 -9.96 10.18
C PHE A 146 -6.48 -9.20 11.17
N LYS A 147 -5.52 -9.91 11.76
CA LYS A 147 -4.45 -9.36 12.60
C LYS A 147 -3.05 -9.76 12.09
N CYS A 148 -2.73 -9.40 10.85
CA CYS A 148 -1.43 -9.70 10.22
C CYS A 148 -0.25 -9.30 11.10
N SER A 149 0.78 -10.14 11.21
CA SER A 149 1.86 -10.06 12.21
C SER A 149 2.63 -8.72 12.22
N TYR A 150 2.75 -8.07 11.06
CA TYR A 150 3.44 -6.79 10.86
C TYR A 150 2.51 -5.57 10.83
N CYS A 151 1.20 -5.77 10.96
CA CYS A 151 0.19 -4.70 10.98
C CYS A 151 0.06 -4.09 12.39
N GLY A 152 -0.93 -3.23 12.61
CA GLY A 152 -1.18 -2.66 13.94
C GLY A 152 -2.54 -2.00 14.13
N PRO A 153 -2.84 -1.52 15.35
CA PRO A 153 -4.17 -1.02 15.73
C PRO A 153 -4.74 0.11 14.86
N PRO A 154 -3.94 1.06 14.30
CA PRO A 154 -4.47 2.10 13.40
C PRO A 154 -5.07 1.58 12.09
N TYR A 155 -4.75 0.33 11.75
CA TYR A 155 -5.14 -0.32 10.50
C TYR A 155 -5.93 -1.62 10.72
N SER A 156 -6.08 -2.10 11.96
CA SER A 156 -6.91 -3.27 12.25
C SER A 156 -7.58 -3.17 13.62
N SER A 157 -8.90 -3.30 13.63
CA SER A 157 -9.72 -3.32 14.84
C SER A 157 -9.50 -4.57 15.67
N THR A 158 -9.19 -5.72 15.05
CA THR A 158 -8.84 -6.95 15.78
C THR A 158 -7.48 -6.81 16.46
N TRP A 159 -6.50 -6.14 15.83
CA TRP A 159 -5.27 -5.73 16.49
C TRP A 159 -5.53 -4.79 17.67
N MET A 160 -6.39 -3.77 17.50
CA MET A 160 -6.75 -2.86 18.59
C MET A 160 -7.35 -3.62 19.79
N ASN A 161 -8.23 -4.59 19.54
CA ASN A 161 -8.81 -5.41 20.61
C ASN A 161 -7.75 -6.26 21.33
N GLU A 162 -6.85 -6.90 20.58
CA GLU A 162 -5.75 -7.71 21.15
C GLU A 162 -4.83 -6.86 22.04
N ILE A 163 -4.45 -5.66 21.58
CA ILE A 163 -3.60 -4.75 22.36
C ILE A 163 -4.32 -4.20 23.60
N LYS A 164 -5.63 -3.91 23.53
CA LYS A 164 -6.40 -3.51 24.72
C LYS A 164 -6.47 -4.61 25.77
N GLN A 165 -6.55 -5.87 25.34
CA GLN A 165 -6.67 -7.02 26.24
C GLN A 165 -5.33 -7.44 26.85
N HIS A 166 -4.25 -7.42 26.06
CA HIS A 166 -2.97 -8.02 26.45
C HIS A 166 -1.81 -7.02 26.57
N GLY A 167 -2.02 -5.76 26.18
CA GLY A 167 -0.96 -4.76 26.08
C GLY A 167 -0.04 -4.97 24.88
N ALA A 168 1.05 -4.19 24.86
CA ALA A 168 2.07 -4.26 23.81
C ALA A 168 2.68 -5.66 23.69
N TYR A 169 3.23 -5.99 22.51
CA TYR A 169 4.07 -7.16 22.37
C TYR A 169 5.42 -6.94 23.07
N PRO A 170 6.04 -7.97 23.67
CA PRO A 170 7.23 -7.85 24.51
C PRO A 170 8.53 -7.72 23.69
N THR A 171 8.49 -6.98 22.59
CA THR A 171 9.68 -6.57 21.82
C THR A 171 10.38 -5.40 22.51
N LEU A 172 11.61 -5.09 22.11
CA LEU A 172 12.38 -3.99 22.71
C LEU A 172 11.71 -2.62 22.57
N ASP A 173 11.00 -2.41 21.46
CA ASP A 173 10.25 -1.20 21.14
C ASP A 173 8.79 -1.23 21.63
N LYS A 174 8.38 -2.29 22.34
CA LYS A 174 6.99 -2.51 22.77
C LYS A 174 6.02 -2.41 21.59
N PHE A 175 6.24 -3.27 20.59
CA PHE A 175 5.52 -3.24 19.32
C PHE A 175 3.99 -3.17 19.53
N ASN A 176 3.36 -2.25 18.78
CA ASN A 176 1.94 -1.91 18.85
C ASN A 176 1.42 -1.44 20.22
N GLY A 177 2.29 -0.95 21.11
CA GLY A 177 1.89 -0.34 22.39
C GLY A 177 0.98 0.88 22.22
N MET A 178 0.07 1.07 23.19
CA MET A 178 -0.88 2.19 23.17
C MET A 178 -0.22 3.54 23.37
N GLU A 179 0.88 3.59 24.13
CA GLU A 179 1.54 4.83 24.52
C GLU A 179 2.03 5.63 23.31
N GLY A 180 2.67 4.96 22.35
CA GLY A 180 3.15 5.58 21.11
C GLY A 180 2.00 6.12 20.27
N MET A 181 0.90 5.37 20.16
CA MET A 181 -0.28 5.83 19.41
C MET A 181 -0.95 7.04 20.04
N ILE A 182 -1.03 7.09 21.38
CA ILE A 182 -1.55 8.24 22.11
C ILE A 182 -0.66 9.46 21.87
N ALA A 183 0.66 9.31 22.02
CA ALA A 183 1.62 10.38 21.80
C ALA A 183 1.56 10.96 20.37
N GLU A 184 1.27 10.11 19.38
CA GLU A 184 1.15 10.52 17.97
C GLU A 184 -0.27 10.93 17.55
N ASN A 185 -1.26 10.92 18.46
CA ASN A 185 -2.69 11.13 18.16
C ASN A 185 -3.26 10.13 17.13
N LYS A 186 -2.71 8.92 17.05
CA LYS A 186 -3.08 7.88 16.08
C LYS A 186 -4.02 6.81 16.63
N VAL A 187 -4.59 7.01 17.82
CA VAL A 187 -5.66 6.14 18.31
C VAL A 187 -6.89 6.32 17.41
N PRO A 188 -7.41 5.26 16.77
CA PRO A 188 -8.59 5.35 15.93
C PRO A 188 -9.84 5.73 16.72
N ILE A 189 -10.70 6.53 16.09
CA ILE A 189 -12.06 6.80 16.54
C ILE A 189 -12.83 5.48 16.54
N LEU A 190 -13.55 5.16 17.62
CA LEU A 190 -14.31 3.91 17.70
C LEU A 190 -15.43 3.91 16.66
N HIS A 191 -15.74 2.74 16.08
CA HIS A 191 -16.74 2.65 15.00
C HIS A 191 -18.16 3.08 15.40
N LYS A 192 -18.47 3.05 16.71
CA LYS A 192 -19.75 3.52 17.27
C LYS A 192 -19.80 5.03 17.49
N ASP A 193 -18.63 5.68 17.54
CA ASP A 193 -18.52 7.10 17.84
C ASP A 193 -18.69 7.91 16.55
N TYR A 194 -19.12 9.16 16.72
CA TYR A 194 -19.23 10.10 15.61
C TYR A 194 -17.84 10.43 15.02
N ASN A 195 -17.70 10.31 13.69
CA ASN A 195 -16.46 10.63 12.99
C ASN A 195 -16.61 11.90 12.13
N PRO A 196 -16.06 13.05 12.57
CA PRO A 196 -16.18 14.32 11.84
C PRO A 196 -15.42 14.31 10.50
N TYR A 197 -14.40 13.47 10.35
CA TYR A 197 -13.60 13.37 9.13
C TYR A 197 -14.37 12.66 8.02
N VAL A 198 -15.14 11.62 8.35
CA VAL A 198 -16.03 10.94 7.40
C VAL A 198 -17.18 11.85 6.99
N GLU A 199 -17.77 12.61 7.92
CA GLU A 199 -18.78 13.61 7.57
C GLU A 199 -18.21 14.67 6.62
N ALA A 200 -17.04 15.21 6.92
CA ALA A 200 -16.36 16.18 6.06
C ALA A 200 -16.07 15.58 4.67
N PHE A 201 -15.65 14.32 4.60
CA PHE A 201 -15.42 13.63 3.33
C PHE A 201 -16.69 13.62 2.48
N TRP A 202 -17.83 13.22 3.04
CA TRP A 202 -19.09 13.16 2.28
C TRP A 202 -19.64 14.53 1.88
N LYS A 203 -19.35 15.59 2.64
CA LYS A 203 -19.66 16.96 2.24
C LYS A 203 -18.81 17.45 1.08
N TRP A 204 -17.55 17.00 1.00
CA TRP A 204 -16.62 17.34 -0.07
C TRP A 204 -16.76 16.44 -1.31
N TRP A 205 -17.20 15.20 -1.13
CA TRP A 205 -17.21 14.15 -2.14
C TRP A 205 -17.84 14.54 -3.48
N PRO A 206 -19.01 15.21 -3.55
CA PRO A 206 -19.63 15.53 -4.84
C PRO A 206 -18.78 16.44 -5.73
N GLU A 207 -18.00 17.35 -5.12
CA GLU A 207 -17.07 18.23 -5.82
C GLU A 207 -15.79 17.48 -6.16
N LEU A 208 -15.20 16.81 -5.16
CA LEU A 208 -13.98 16.02 -5.32
C LEU A 208 -14.11 14.99 -6.44
N TYR A 209 -15.21 14.23 -6.47
CA TYR A 209 -15.44 13.15 -7.42
C TYR A 209 -15.30 13.58 -8.88
N ARG A 210 -15.66 14.83 -9.20
CA ARG A 210 -15.56 15.39 -10.57
C ARG A 210 -14.12 15.59 -11.02
N ASP A 211 -13.24 15.80 -10.06
CA ASP A 211 -11.86 16.22 -10.26
C ASP A 211 -10.86 15.07 -10.17
N LEU A 212 -11.30 13.88 -9.74
CA LEU A 212 -10.46 12.71 -9.53
C LEU A 212 -10.05 12.08 -10.86
N HIS A 213 -8.74 11.88 -11.01
CA HIS A 213 -8.17 10.93 -11.95
C HIS A 213 -8.02 9.55 -11.31
N THR A 214 -7.61 9.48 -10.04
CA THR A 214 -7.41 8.21 -9.32
C THR A 214 -8.03 8.26 -7.93
N PHE A 215 -8.87 7.26 -7.64
CA PHE A 215 -9.44 7.08 -6.31
C PHE A 215 -9.20 5.66 -5.81
N ARG A 216 -8.50 5.56 -4.68
CA ARG A 216 -8.13 4.29 -4.07
C ARG A 216 -8.69 4.19 -2.66
N ILE A 217 -9.38 3.09 -2.37
CA ILE A 217 -9.88 2.81 -1.03
C ILE A 217 -8.99 1.75 -0.37
N THR A 218 -8.53 2.06 0.84
CA THR A 218 -7.70 1.21 1.70
C THR A 218 -8.23 1.25 3.14
N GLY A 219 -7.43 0.84 4.13
CA GLY A 219 -7.76 0.89 5.55
C GLY A 219 -7.48 -0.44 6.23
N GLY A 220 -8.41 -0.89 7.07
CA GLY A 220 -8.41 -2.28 7.50
C GLY A 220 -8.82 -3.20 6.36
N GLU A 221 -10.01 -3.78 6.46
CA GLU A 221 -10.69 -4.41 5.33
C GLU A 221 -11.74 -3.41 4.80
N PRO A 222 -11.49 -2.73 3.67
CA PRO A 222 -12.39 -1.70 3.15
C PRO A 222 -13.81 -2.18 2.94
N MET A 223 -14.02 -3.46 2.62
CA MET A 223 -15.36 -3.99 2.38
C MET A 223 -16.19 -4.14 3.67
N LEU A 224 -15.57 -4.06 4.85
CA LEU A 224 -16.27 -3.94 6.14
C LEU A 224 -16.73 -2.49 6.44
N ALA A 225 -16.22 -1.50 5.71
CA ALA A 225 -16.62 -0.11 5.89
C ALA A 225 -17.87 0.22 5.06
N LYS A 226 -18.93 0.71 5.71
CA LYS A 226 -20.16 1.16 5.04
C LYS A 226 -19.90 2.22 3.97
N ASP A 227 -18.90 3.08 4.19
CA ASP A 227 -18.56 4.18 3.30
C ASP A 227 -17.95 3.70 1.97
N THR A 228 -17.27 2.55 1.96
CA THR A 228 -16.81 1.90 0.72
C THR A 228 -17.99 1.50 -0.17
N TRP A 229 -19.02 0.89 0.41
CA TRP A 229 -20.24 0.55 -0.32
C TRP A 229 -20.97 1.79 -0.83
N LYS A 230 -21.04 2.84 -0.01
CA LYS A 230 -21.64 4.11 -0.39
C LYS A 230 -20.91 4.80 -1.54
N VAL A 231 -19.58 4.65 -1.66
CA VAL A 231 -18.84 5.11 -2.85
C VAL A 231 -19.27 4.32 -4.08
N LEU A 232 -19.31 2.99 -4.00
CA LEU A 232 -19.74 2.15 -5.13
C LEU A 232 -21.17 2.50 -5.56
N ASP A 233 -22.08 2.68 -4.60
CA ASP A 233 -23.45 3.14 -4.86
C ASP A 233 -23.47 4.52 -5.52
N TYR A 234 -22.67 5.47 -5.04
CA TYR A 234 -22.56 6.80 -5.64
C TYR A 234 -22.11 6.72 -7.10
N ILE A 235 -21.08 5.95 -7.43
CA ILE A 235 -20.60 5.77 -8.81
C ILE A 235 -21.73 5.20 -9.70
N ILE A 236 -22.46 4.21 -9.18
CA ILE A 236 -23.56 3.52 -9.88
C ILE A 236 -24.78 4.43 -10.07
N ASP A 237 -25.11 5.28 -9.12
CA ASP A 237 -26.34 6.07 -9.13
C ASP A 237 -26.14 7.48 -9.70
N GLU A 238 -24.89 7.94 -9.81
CA GLU A 238 -24.53 9.25 -10.34
C GLU A 238 -25.00 9.40 -11.81
N PRO A 239 -25.88 10.37 -12.14
CA PRO A 239 -26.38 10.55 -13.51
C PRO A 239 -25.28 10.89 -14.53
N ASN A 240 -24.24 11.60 -14.07
CA ASN A 240 -23.10 11.98 -14.91
C ASN A 240 -21.82 11.36 -14.32
N PRO A 241 -21.56 10.05 -14.49
CA PRO A 241 -20.41 9.40 -13.86
C PRO A 241 -19.08 9.98 -14.38
N ASN A 242 -18.07 10.03 -13.51
CA ASN A 242 -16.71 10.39 -13.90
C ASN A 242 -16.05 9.22 -14.62
N ARG A 243 -16.14 9.22 -15.95
CA ARG A 243 -15.57 8.19 -16.83
C ARG A 243 -14.05 8.24 -16.94
N ASP A 244 -13.39 9.28 -16.43
CA ASP A 244 -11.93 9.38 -16.37
C ASP A 244 -11.35 8.79 -15.06
N LEU A 245 -12.20 8.25 -14.18
CA LEU A 245 -11.79 7.76 -12.88
C LEU A 245 -11.09 6.39 -12.98
N ASN A 246 -9.84 6.33 -12.54
CA ASN A 246 -9.16 5.07 -12.21
C ASN A 246 -9.49 4.70 -10.76
N PHE A 247 -10.34 3.71 -10.58
CA PHE A 247 -10.84 3.31 -9.27
C PHE A 247 -10.17 2.03 -8.78
N ALA A 248 -9.80 1.99 -7.50
CA ALA A 248 -9.18 0.82 -6.90
C ALA A 248 -9.61 0.55 -5.46
N ILE A 249 -9.66 -0.73 -5.09
CA ILE A 249 -9.94 -1.17 -3.71
C ILE A 249 -8.83 -2.12 -3.25
N ASN A 250 -8.29 -1.87 -2.05
CA ASN A 250 -7.33 -2.72 -1.36
C ASN A 250 -8.02 -3.62 -0.34
N SER A 251 -8.55 -4.75 -0.78
CA SER A 251 -9.23 -5.71 0.08
C SER A 251 -8.34 -6.93 0.34
N ASN A 252 -8.29 -7.43 1.57
CA ASN A 252 -7.63 -8.70 1.88
C ASN A 252 -8.33 -9.91 1.24
N LEU A 253 -9.56 -9.72 0.70
CA LEU A 253 -10.42 -10.74 0.08
C LEU A 253 -10.75 -11.95 0.95
N GLY A 254 -10.44 -11.94 2.24
CA GLY A 254 -10.85 -12.94 3.23
C GLY A 254 -12.28 -12.76 3.71
N LEU A 255 -13.19 -12.46 2.78
CA LEU A 255 -14.58 -12.10 3.06
C LEU A 255 -15.51 -13.31 2.84
N GLU A 256 -16.68 -13.24 3.46
CA GLU A 256 -17.75 -14.21 3.20
C GLU A 256 -18.26 -14.11 1.76
N ASP A 257 -18.73 -15.24 1.23
CA ASP A 257 -19.08 -15.39 -0.19
C ASP A 257 -20.14 -14.38 -0.66
N ASN A 258 -21.14 -14.11 0.19
CA ASN A 258 -22.21 -13.14 -0.09
C ASN A 258 -21.70 -11.71 -0.28
N MET A 259 -20.60 -11.35 0.39
CA MET A 259 -19.97 -10.03 0.28
C MET A 259 -19.20 -9.91 -1.03
N ILE A 260 -18.55 -11.00 -1.44
CA ILE A 260 -17.86 -11.11 -2.73
C ILE A 260 -18.87 -11.07 -3.88
N ASP A 261 -19.99 -11.79 -3.78
CA ASP A 261 -21.07 -11.72 -4.78
C ASP A 261 -21.65 -10.32 -4.91
N LYS A 262 -21.87 -9.64 -3.78
CA LYS A 262 -22.34 -8.26 -3.78
C LYS A 262 -21.33 -7.32 -4.43
N LEU A 263 -20.02 -7.53 -4.19
CA LEU A 263 -18.96 -6.74 -4.82
C LEU A 263 -18.92 -6.98 -6.34
N ILE A 264 -18.94 -8.24 -6.77
CA ILE A 264 -18.99 -8.64 -8.19
C ILE A 264 -20.19 -7.99 -8.89
N GLY A 265 -21.39 -8.04 -8.29
CA GLY A 265 -22.57 -7.41 -8.87
C GLY A 265 -22.44 -5.89 -9.06
N LYS A 266 -21.72 -5.21 -8.16
CA LYS A 266 -21.43 -3.78 -8.30
C LYS A 266 -20.37 -3.49 -9.35
N ILE A 267 -19.32 -4.30 -9.40
CA ILE A 267 -18.27 -4.20 -10.42
C ILE A 267 -18.90 -4.34 -11.80
N ASN A 268 -19.66 -5.41 -12.03
CA ASN A 268 -20.30 -5.66 -13.33
C ASN A 268 -21.19 -4.48 -13.74
N LYS A 269 -22.01 -3.94 -12.82
CA LYS A 269 -22.83 -2.75 -13.13
C LYS A 269 -21.99 -1.52 -13.49
N ILE A 270 -20.87 -1.31 -12.81
CA ILE A 270 -19.95 -0.19 -13.11
C ILE A 270 -19.28 -0.39 -14.48
N GLU A 271 -18.87 -1.61 -14.81
CA GLU A 271 -18.19 -1.95 -16.08
C GLU A 271 -19.15 -1.95 -17.27
N ASP A 272 -20.36 -2.53 -17.12
CA ASP A 272 -21.38 -2.64 -18.17
C ASP A 272 -21.92 -1.26 -18.59
N GLU A 273 -22.00 -0.31 -17.65
CA GLU A 273 -22.45 1.06 -17.90
C GLU A 273 -21.29 2.03 -18.21
N ASP A 274 -20.05 1.52 -18.24
CA ASP A 274 -18.80 2.26 -18.51
C ASP A 274 -18.67 3.52 -17.63
N ARG A 275 -18.84 3.32 -16.31
CA ARG A 275 -18.91 4.43 -15.34
C ARG A 275 -17.55 4.92 -14.84
N VAL A 276 -16.47 4.22 -15.16
CA VAL A 276 -15.09 4.51 -14.74
C VAL A 276 -14.14 4.18 -15.88
N ASN A 277 -12.96 4.80 -15.90
CA ASN A 277 -11.92 4.46 -16.87
C ASN A 277 -11.32 3.08 -16.57
N GLU A 278 -11.19 2.76 -15.28
CA GLU A 278 -10.55 1.53 -14.81
C GLU A 278 -11.08 1.11 -13.43
N PHE A 279 -11.16 -0.22 -13.20
CA PHE A 279 -11.43 -0.81 -11.89
C PHE A 279 -10.39 -1.90 -11.56
N ILE A 280 -9.57 -1.67 -10.52
CA ILE A 280 -8.56 -2.63 -10.06
C ILE A 280 -8.82 -3.07 -8.61
N ILE A 281 -8.59 -4.35 -8.32
CA ILE A 281 -8.58 -4.85 -6.95
C ILE A 281 -7.16 -5.21 -6.55
N PHE A 282 -6.69 -4.60 -5.48
CA PHE A 282 -5.48 -5.02 -4.79
C PHE A 282 -5.88 -6.01 -3.69
N THR A 283 -5.23 -7.16 -3.67
CA THR A 283 -5.30 -8.13 -2.57
C THR A 283 -3.94 -8.35 -1.95
N SER A 284 -3.82 -9.18 -0.93
CA SER A 284 -2.55 -9.37 -0.25
C SER A 284 -2.44 -10.74 0.42
N VAL A 285 -1.38 -11.46 0.05
CA VAL A 285 -0.94 -12.71 0.66
C VAL A 285 0.58 -12.77 0.53
N ASP A 286 1.26 -13.29 1.56
CA ASP A 286 2.72 -13.11 1.70
C ASP A 286 3.53 -14.39 1.49
N THR A 287 2.85 -15.54 1.35
CA THR A 287 3.41 -16.88 1.08
C THR A 287 2.25 -17.83 0.76
N TRP A 288 2.46 -19.15 0.78
CA TRP A 288 1.47 -20.15 0.43
C TRP A 288 0.91 -20.91 1.64
N GLY A 289 -0.38 -21.25 1.63
CA GLY A 289 -1.01 -22.19 2.57
C GLY A 289 -1.02 -21.73 4.03
N GLU A 290 -0.88 -22.68 4.97
CA GLU A 290 -0.93 -22.43 6.42
C GLU A 290 0.13 -21.42 6.90
N GLN A 291 1.28 -21.29 6.24
CA GLN A 291 2.26 -20.26 6.56
C GLN A 291 1.69 -18.85 6.32
N ALA A 292 0.88 -18.67 5.27
CA ALA A 292 0.21 -17.40 5.01
C ALA A 292 -0.87 -17.12 6.06
N GLU A 293 -1.59 -18.14 6.50
CA GLU A 293 -2.59 -18.04 7.58
C GLU A 293 -1.95 -17.64 8.91
N TYR A 294 -0.77 -18.17 9.20
CA TYR A 294 0.00 -17.82 10.39
C TYR A 294 0.46 -16.36 10.36
N ILE A 295 1.06 -15.91 9.25
CA ILE A 295 1.49 -14.52 9.08
C ILE A 295 0.28 -13.57 9.16
N ARG A 296 -0.81 -13.92 8.47
CA ARG A 296 -2.03 -13.13 8.34
C ARG A 296 -3.16 -13.71 9.17
N ASN A 297 -2.95 -13.81 10.48
CA ASN A 297 -3.91 -14.45 11.37
C ASN A 297 -5.35 -13.92 11.16
N GLY A 298 -6.29 -14.86 10.92
CA GLY A 298 -7.65 -14.62 10.46
C GLY A 298 -7.88 -14.99 8.98
N LEU A 299 -6.81 -15.11 8.19
CA LEU A 299 -6.85 -15.58 6.80
C LEU A 299 -7.14 -17.09 6.75
N GLU A 300 -8.02 -17.45 5.82
CA GLU A 300 -8.24 -18.83 5.36
C GLU A 300 -7.75 -18.88 3.91
N PHE A 301 -6.68 -19.62 3.65
CA PHE A 301 -5.91 -19.49 2.41
C PHE A 301 -6.75 -19.90 1.20
N ASN A 302 -7.47 -21.00 1.30
CA ASN A 302 -8.31 -21.47 0.20
C ASN A 302 -9.45 -20.48 -0.08
N ARG A 303 -10.05 -19.88 0.95
CA ARG A 303 -11.12 -18.88 0.77
C ARG A 303 -10.64 -17.67 -0.03
N ILE A 304 -9.48 -17.10 0.31
CA ILE A 304 -8.97 -15.95 -0.45
C ILE A 304 -8.69 -16.35 -1.91
N TRP A 305 -8.19 -17.57 -2.13
CA TRP A 305 -7.85 -18.07 -3.46
C TRP A 305 -9.10 -18.33 -4.29
N ASP A 306 -10.15 -18.88 -3.70
CA ASP A 306 -11.46 -19.10 -4.30
C ASP A 306 -12.12 -17.76 -4.64
N ASN A 307 -12.07 -16.78 -3.72
CA ASN A 307 -12.58 -15.42 -3.96
C ASN A 307 -11.85 -14.72 -5.11
N MET A 308 -10.52 -14.88 -5.21
CA MET A 308 -9.74 -14.39 -6.34
C MET A 308 -10.17 -15.03 -7.67
N ASN A 309 -10.31 -16.36 -7.70
CA ASN A 309 -10.80 -17.08 -8.88
C ASN A 309 -12.20 -16.60 -9.29
N LYS A 310 -13.10 -16.45 -8.32
CA LYS A 310 -14.48 -16.01 -8.53
C LYS A 310 -14.54 -14.60 -9.15
N ILE A 311 -13.75 -13.66 -8.64
CA ILE A 311 -13.66 -12.31 -9.21
C ILE A 311 -13.09 -12.34 -10.63
N LEU A 312 -11.97 -13.04 -10.85
CA LEU A 312 -11.33 -13.11 -12.17
C LEU A 312 -12.22 -13.75 -13.23
N GLU A 313 -13.04 -14.73 -12.85
CA GLU A 313 -14.02 -15.38 -13.73
C GLU A 313 -15.21 -14.47 -14.04
N LYS A 314 -15.78 -13.81 -13.03
CA LYS A 314 -17.05 -13.06 -13.16
C LYS A 314 -16.87 -11.61 -13.62
N CYS A 315 -15.67 -11.03 -13.47
CA CYS A 315 -15.33 -9.68 -13.86
C CYS A 315 -14.12 -9.74 -14.83
N PRO A 316 -14.33 -10.04 -16.13
CA PRO A 316 -13.26 -10.36 -17.07
C PRO A 316 -12.37 -9.16 -17.47
N ARG A 317 -12.76 -7.92 -17.14
CA ARG A 317 -11.93 -6.72 -17.35
C ARG A 317 -11.06 -6.39 -16.13
N VAL A 318 -11.55 -6.62 -14.91
CA VAL A 318 -10.81 -6.38 -13.66
C VAL A 318 -9.50 -7.19 -13.60
N ASN A 319 -8.44 -6.55 -13.11
CA ASN A 319 -7.19 -7.20 -12.76
C ASN A 319 -7.05 -7.29 -11.24
N LEU A 320 -6.35 -8.33 -10.77
CA LEU A 320 -5.95 -8.45 -9.37
C LEU A 320 -4.46 -8.11 -9.21
N THR A 321 -4.10 -7.34 -8.18
CA THR A 321 -2.70 -7.18 -7.79
C THR A 321 -2.50 -7.70 -6.38
N ILE A 322 -1.74 -8.79 -6.25
CA ILE A 322 -1.31 -9.31 -4.94
C ILE A 322 -0.16 -8.44 -4.45
N MET A 323 -0.43 -7.61 -3.46
CA MET A 323 0.56 -6.87 -2.70
C MET A 323 1.12 -7.77 -1.61
N SER A 324 2.25 -8.40 -1.90
CA SER A 324 2.94 -9.29 -0.97
C SER A 324 3.94 -8.49 -0.13
N THR A 325 3.75 -8.52 1.19
CA THR A 325 4.71 -7.97 2.16
C THR A 325 5.72 -9.04 2.51
N TYR A 326 6.76 -9.11 1.70
CA TYR A 326 7.78 -10.14 1.82
C TYR A 326 8.60 -9.95 3.09
N ASN A 327 8.51 -10.93 4.00
CA ASN A 327 9.13 -10.92 5.32
C ASN A 327 9.88 -12.24 5.58
N ALA A 328 10.50 -12.39 6.76
CA ALA A 328 11.28 -13.59 7.09
C ALA A 328 10.47 -14.90 6.93
N LEU A 329 9.17 -14.87 7.25
CA LEU A 329 8.29 -16.03 7.15
C LEU A 329 7.77 -16.28 5.73
N SER A 330 7.97 -15.33 4.81
CA SER A 330 7.62 -15.55 3.40
C SER A 330 8.51 -16.59 2.75
N VAL A 331 9.80 -16.60 3.11
CA VAL A 331 10.89 -17.29 2.40
C VAL A 331 10.66 -18.78 2.16
N PRO A 332 10.17 -19.59 3.13
CA PRO A 332 10.13 -21.04 2.95
C PRO A 332 9.24 -21.54 1.81
N ASN A 333 8.11 -20.87 1.53
CA ASN A 333 7.08 -21.36 0.60
C ASN A 333 6.68 -20.35 -0.49
N TYR A 334 7.49 -19.31 -0.72
CA TYR A 334 7.15 -18.27 -1.69
C TYR A 334 7.20 -18.73 -3.14
N ASP A 335 8.00 -19.75 -3.46
CA ASP A 335 8.04 -20.41 -4.77
C ASP A 335 6.67 -20.96 -5.16
N LYS A 336 5.93 -21.56 -4.20
CA LYS A 336 4.56 -22.03 -4.43
C LYS A 336 3.60 -20.88 -4.74
N LEU A 337 3.76 -19.73 -4.08
CA LEU A 337 2.99 -18.53 -4.40
C LEU A 337 3.30 -18.02 -5.82
N ILE A 338 4.58 -18.02 -6.22
CA ILE A 338 4.97 -17.66 -7.59
C ILE A 338 4.32 -18.62 -8.61
N THR A 339 4.32 -19.92 -8.36
CA THR A 339 3.64 -20.88 -9.24
C THR A 339 2.14 -20.65 -9.27
N GLY A 340 1.46 -20.55 -8.12
CA GLY A 340 0.01 -20.35 -8.11
C GLY A 340 -0.43 -19.04 -8.77
N VAL A 341 0.33 -17.95 -8.60
CA VAL A 341 0.05 -16.70 -9.31
C VAL A 341 0.24 -16.86 -10.82
N TYR A 342 1.24 -17.62 -11.25
CA TYR A 342 1.42 -17.94 -12.67
C TYR A 342 0.21 -18.72 -13.22
N ASP A 343 -0.28 -19.72 -12.48
CA ASP A 343 -1.47 -20.48 -12.88
C ASP A 343 -2.71 -19.58 -13.04
N LEU A 344 -2.89 -18.57 -12.17
CA LEU A 344 -3.96 -17.58 -12.32
C LEU A 344 -3.76 -16.71 -13.57
N LYS A 345 -2.52 -16.29 -13.87
CA LYS A 345 -2.20 -15.52 -15.08
C LYS A 345 -2.53 -16.33 -16.34
N GLU A 346 -2.18 -17.62 -16.38
CA GLU A 346 -2.51 -18.53 -17.48
C GLU A 346 -4.01 -18.75 -17.63
N LYS A 347 -4.70 -19.05 -16.53
CA LYS A 347 -6.12 -19.37 -16.55
C LYS A 347 -7.01 -18.19 -16.95
N TYR A 348 -6.65 -16.97 -16.54
CA TYR A 348 -7.53 -15.79 -16.66
C TYR A 348 -6.99 -14.69 -17.58
N GLY A 349 -5.84 -14.92 -18.22
CA GLY A 349 -5.30 -14.02 -19.25
C GLY A 349 -6.33 -13.74 -20.35
N SER A 350 -6.53 -12.47 -20.67
CA SER A 350 -7.48 -12.04 -21.71
C SER A 350 -7.07 -10.67 -22.25
N THR A 351 -7.43 -10.39 -23.51
CA THR A 351 -7.31 -9.07 -24.13
C THR A 351 -8.31 -8.04 -23.59
N ASP A 352 -9.35 -8.50 -22.89
CA ASP A 352 -10.41 -7.63 -22.36
C ASP A 352 -10.03 -6.97 -21.03
N ARG A 353 -8.92 -7.40 -20.41
CA ARG A 353 -8.43 -6.90 -19.12
C ARG A 353 -7.99 -5.43 -19.23
N TYR A 354 -8.17 -4.64 -18.17
CA TYR A 354 -7.67 -3.26 -18.13
C TYR A 354 -6.15 -3.22 -18.31
N TRP A 355 -5.43 -4.15 -17.65
CA TRP A 355 -3.98 -4.32 -17.83
C TRP A 355 -3.62 -5.65 -18.51
N ASN A 356 -2.42 -5.72 -19.08
CA ASN A 356 -1.92 -6.84 -19.88
C ASN A 356 -1.83 -8.21 -19.17
N SER A 357 -2.05 -8.28 -17.85
CA SER A 357 -1.99 -9.53 -17.08
C SER A 357 -3.14 -9.61 -16.10
N ALA A 358 -3.82 -10.76 -16.01
CA ALA A 358 -4.96 -10.93 -15.10
C ALA A 358 -4.60 -10.71 -13.62
N VAL A 359 -3.39 -11.13 -13.24
CA VAL A 359 -2.89 -11.03 -11.86
C VAL A 359 -1.47 -10.49 -11.86
N PHE A 360 -1.14 -9.62 -10.90
CA PHE A 360 0.22 -9.14 -10.64
C PHE A 360 0.71 -9.58 -9.27
N LEU A 361 1.99 -9.91 -9.16
CA LEU A 361 2.67 -10.13 -7.89
C LEU A 361 3.57 -8.94 -7.54
N ASP A 362 3.05 -8.01 -6.75
CA ASP A 362 3.83 -6.90 -6.22
C ASP A 362 4.53 -7.31 -4.92
N SER A 363 5.77 -7.78 -5.02
CA SER A 363 6.59 -8.18 -3.88
C SER A 363 7.37 -7.00 -3.29
N SER A 364 6.88 -6.43 -2.20
CA SER A 364 7.56 -5.36 -1.47
C SER A 364 8.28 -5.93 -0.24
N TYR A 365 9.54 -5.56 -0.03
CA TYR A 365 10.26 -6.00 1.18
C TYR A 365 9.70 -5.30 2.42
N LEU A 366 9.55 -6.07 3.51
CA LEU A 366 9.22 -5.49 4.81
C LEU A 366 10.43 -4.68 5.34
N ARG A 367 10.18 -3.41 5.67
CA ARG A 367 11.14 -2.51 6.32
C ARG A 367 10.88 -2.36 7.83
N TYR A 368 9.62 -2.20 8.21
CA TYR A 368 9.17 -2.12 9.59
C TYR A 368 7.94 -3.01 9.78
N PRO A 369 7.85 -3.78 10.88
CA PRO A 369 8.80 -3.83 11.99
C PRO A 369 10.11 -4.57 11.63
N SER A 370 11.23 -4.08 12.16
CA SER A 370 12.57 -4.58 11.83
C SER A 370 12.80 -6.03 12.29
N HIS A 371 12.09 -6.47 13.33
CA HIS A 371 12.22 -7.82 13.88
C HIS A 371 11.52 -8.90 13.03
N GLN A 372 10.80 -8.56 11.95
CA GLN A 372 10.18 -9.54 11.04
C GLN A 372 10.79 -9.48 9.63
N THR A 373 11.73 -8.58 9.36
CA THR A 373 12.31 -8.43 8.02
C THR A 373 13.13 -9.65 7.65
N VAL A 374 13.28 -9.90 6.35
CA VAL A 374 14.10 -11.02 5.85
C VAL A 374 15.57 -10.95 6.30
N GLN A 375 16.06 -9.77 6.68
CA GLN A 375 17.43 -9.53 7.15
C GLN A 375 17.77 -10.29 8.44
N ILE A 376 16.76 -10.65 9.25
CA ILE A 376 17.00 -11.39 10.49
C ILE A 376 17.45 -12.83 10.21
N LEU A 377 17.12 -13.40 9.05
CA LEU A 377 17.42 -14.79 8.74
C LEU A 377 18.94 -15.02 8.57
N PRO A 378 19.43 -16.22 8.89
CA PRO A 378 20.80 -16.61 8.54
C PRO A 378 21.05 -16.53 7.02
N LYS A 379 22.25 -16.11 6.61
CA LYS A 379 22.62 -15.88 5.20
C LYS A 379 22.35 -17.08 4.27
N LYS A 380 22.32 -18.31 4.79
CA LYS A 380 21.95 -19.52 4.01
C LYS A 380 20.60 -19.40 3.29
N TRP A 381 19.66 -18.63 3.84
CA TRP A 381 18.33 -18.41 3.26
C TRP A 381 18.34 -17.52 2.03
N SER A 382 19.43 -16.80 1.74
CA SER A 382 19.53 -15.97 0.53
C SER A 382 19.44 -16.81 -0.74
N HIS A 383 19.84 -18.09 -0.67
CA HIS A 383 19.70 -19.06 -1.75
C HIS A 383 18.24 -19.30 -2.15
N ASN A 384 17.32 -19.37 -1.18
CA ASN A 384 15.89 -19.54 -1.45
C ASN A 384 15.32 -18.32 -2.18
N ILE A 385 15.67 -17.12 -1.74
CA ILE A 385 15.22 -15.87 -2.36
C ILE A 385 15.77 -15.77 -3.79
N PHE A 386 17.04 -16.12 -3.98
CA PHE A 386 17.67 -16.14 -5.30
C PHE A 386 16.95 -17.12 -6.24
N LYS A 387 16.65 -18.35 -5.77
CA LYS A 387 15.88 -19.33 -6.54
C LYS A 387 14.47 -18.86 -6.88
N GLN A 388 13.80 -18.14 -5.98
CA GLN A 388 12.48 -17.57 -6.24
C GLN A 388 12.54 -16.50 -7.34
N ALA A 389 13.57 -15.64 -7.31
CA ALA A 389 13.80 -14.69 -8.39
C ALA A 389 14.10 -15.39 -9.72
N GLN A 390 14.91 -16.47 -9.70
CA GLN A 390 15.16 -17.29 -10.90
C GLN A 390 13.89 -17.96 -11.44
N LEU A 391 13.01 -18.46 -10.56
CA LEU A 391 11.75 -19.06 -10.95
C LEU A 391 10.84 -18.04 -11.65
N ALA A 392 10.68 -16.85 -11.07
CA ALA A 392 9.87 -15.80 -11.69
C ALA A 392 10.48 -15.30 -13.02
N ASP A 393 11.81 -15.25 -13.12
CA ASP A 393 12.53 -14.91 -14.35
C ASP A 393 12.31 -15.98 -15.45
N PHE A 394 12.36 -17.26 -15.08
CA PHE A 394 12.05 -18.38 -15.97
C PHE A 394 10.58 -18.38 -16.45
N LEU A 395 9.65 -18.01 -15.57
CA LEU A 395 8.22 -17.83 -15.87
C LEU A 395 7.91 -16.41 -16.40
N GLY A 396 8.93 -15.63 -16.74
CA GLY A 396 8.82 -14.28 -17.26
C GLY A 396 8.47 -14.24 -18.75
N VAL A 397 8.06 -13.07 -19.23
CA VAL A 397 7.77 -12.84 -20.65
C VAL A 397 8.79 -11.92 -21.30
N PRO A 398 9.18 -12.19 -22.57
CA PRO A 398 10.14 -11.34 -23.28
C PRO A 398 9.54 -9.97 -23.65
N ASN A 399 8.22 -9.91 -23.86
CA ASN A 399 7.47 -8.69 -24.09
C ASN A 399 6.22 -8.69 -23.22
N TYR A 400 5.97 -7.57 -22.55
CA TYR A 400 4.82 -7.43 -21.67
C TYR A 400 3.58 -6.95 -22.45
N ASP A 401 2.83 -7.90 -23.01
CA ASP A 401 1.59 -7.68 -23.76
C ASP A 401 0.50 -8.69 -23.35
N THR A 402 -0.71 -8.54 -23.90
CA THR A 402 -1.85 -9.41 -23.58
C THR A 402 -1.74 -10.84 -24.16
N LYS A 403 -0.76 -11.11 -25.03
CA LYS A 403 -0.59 -12.41 -25.70
C LYS A 403 0.43 -13.29 -24.97
N ASN A 404 1.46 -12.67 -24.40
CA ASN A 404 2.50 -13.37 -23.65
C ASN A 404 2.10 -13.42 -22.18
N ILE A 405 1.84 -14.62 -21.68
CA ILE A 405 1.49 -14.84 -20.29
C ILE A 405 2.73 -15.12 -19.45
N GLY A 406 2.92 -14.34 -18.39
CA GLY A 406 3.93 -14.58 -17.37
C GLY A 406 4.26 -13.33 -16.57
N TYR A 407 5.43 -13.35 -15.91
CA TYR A 407 5.89 -12.24 -15.09
C TYR A 407 6.51 -11.12 -15.93
N SER A 408 6.14 -9.88 -15.59
CA SER A 408 6.77 -8.70 -16.12
C SER A 408 8.17 -8.49 -15.53
N ASP A 409 9.02 -7.74 -16.25
CA ASP A 409 10.32 -7.30 -15.74
C ASP A 409 10.19 -6.59 -14.39
N ILE A 410 9.13 -5.81 -14.16
CA ILE A 410 8.94 -5.07 -12.91
C ILE A 410 8.74 -6.04 -11.73
N GLU A 411 7.91 -7.07 -11.90
CA GLU A 411 7.68 -8.11 -10.86
C GLU A 411 8.99 -8.86 -10.55
N ILE A 412 9.72 -9.26 -11.59
CA ILE A 412 11.00 -9.97 -11.45
C ILE A 412 12.05 -9.10 -10.75
N GLN A 413 12.16 -7.82 -11.12
CA GLN A 413 13.10 -6.89 -10.48
C GLN A 413 12.76 -6.64 -9.01
N LYS A 414 11.47 -6.59 -8.67
CA LYS A 414 11.05 -6.49 -7.26
C LYS A 414 11.46 -7.72 -6.46
N LEU A 415 11.37 -8.93 -7.01
CA LEU A 415 11.87 -10.15 -6.37
C LEU A 415 13.40 -10.14 -6.22
N LYS A 416 14.14 -9.72 -7.24
CA LYS A 416 15.61 -9.57 -7.18
C LYS A 416 16.04 -8.61 -6.06
N ARG A 417 15.32 -7.50 -5.86
CA ARG A 417 15.57 -6.55 -4.76
C ARG A 417 15.38 -7.15 -3.36
N LEU A 418 14.59 -8.22 -3.20
CA LEU A 418 14.45 -8.90 -1.91
C LEU A 418 15.77 -9.53 -1.46
N TYR A 419 16.54 -10.09 -2.41
CA TYR A 419 17.87 -10.63 -2.16
C TYR A 419 18.82 -9.51 -1.72
N ASP A 420 18.86 -8.40 -2.45
CA ASP A 420 19.69 -7.24 -2.10
C ASP A 420 19.32 -6.69 -0.71
N TRP A 421 18.02 -6.61 -0.41
CA TRP A 421 17.54 -6.18 0.90
C TRP A 421 18.02 -7.09 2.03
N MET A 422 17.91 -8.42 1.87
CA MET A 422 18.46 -9.38 2.84
C MET A 422 19.97 -9.17 3.04
N MET A 423 20.74 -8.98 1.96
CA MET A 423 22.19 -8.85 2.02
C MET A 423 22.67 -7.53 2.63
N SER A 424 21.83 -6.49 2.62
CA SER A 424 22.11 -5.19 3.26
C SER A 424 21.89 -5.15 4.78
N ALA A 425 21.69 -6.30 5.42
CA ALA A 425 21.48 -6.41 6.86
C ALA A 425 22.58 -5.71 7.69
N ASN A 426 22.15 -4.92 8.69
CA ASN A 426 23.08 -4.33 9.65
C ASN A 426 23.38 -5.31 10.79
N GLU A 427 24.54 -5.97 10.70
CA GLU A 427 25.00 -6.99 11.67
C GLU A 427 24.93 -6.50 13.14
N ASN A 428 25.15 -5.22 13.40
CA ASN A 428 25.11 -4.65 14.76
C ASN A 428 23.69 -4.62 15.36
N GLN A 429 22.65 -4.69 14.52
CA GLN A 429 21.25 -4.66 14.97
C GLN A 429 20.62 -6.05 15.04
N LEU A 430 21.23 -7.06 14.39
CA LEU A 430 20.63 -8.38 14.25
C LEU A 430 20.36 -9.08 15.58
N LYS A 431 21.26 -8.96 16.57
CA LYS A 431 21.05 -9.57 17.90
C LYS A 431 19.74 -9.07 18.54
N ASN A 432 19.51 -7.75 18.51
CA ASN A 432 18.33 -7.11 19.09
C ASN A 432 17.05 -7.42 18.30
N GLN A 433 17.15 -7.46 16.96
CA GLN A 433 16.04 -7.81 16.08
C GLN A 433 15.62 -9.27 16.24
N ARG A 434 16.58 -10.21 16.30
CA ARG A 434 16.34 -11.64 16.53
C ARG A 434 15.77 -11.91 17.93
N TYR A 435 16.28 -11.22 18.96
CA TYR A 435 15.66 -11.27 20.28
C TYR A 435 14.19 -10.86 20.22
N SER A 436 13.90 -9.73 19.56
CA SER A 436 12.53 -9.23 19.42
C SER A 436 11.66 -10.16 18.57
N PHE A 437 12.21 -10.82 17.55
CA PHE A 437 11.53 -11.84 16.74
C PHE A 437 11.07 -13.01 17.63
N GLY A 438 11.98 -13.57 18.44
CA GLY A 438 11.67 -14.68 19.35
C GLY A 438 10.57 -14.29 20.36
N LYS A 439 10.71 -13.12 21.00
CA LYS A 439 9.70 -12.61 21.95
C LYS A 439 8.36 -12.31 21.29
N PHE A 440 8.37 -11.75 20.08
CA PHE A 440 7.15 -11.48 19.33
C PHE A 440 6.39 -12.77 19.02
N PHE A 441 7.05 -13.76 18.41
CA PHE A 441 6.37 -14.99 17.98
C PHE A 441 6.02 -15.93 19.14
N GLN A 442 6.80 -15.93 20.23
CA GLN A 442 6.40 -16.60 21.48
C GLN A 442 5.08 -16.05 22.03
N GLU A 443 4.93 -14.73 22.08
CA GLU A 443 3.70 -14.10 22.56
C GLU A 443 2.57 -14.21 21.51
N HIS A 444 2.90 -14.23 20.22
CA HIS A 444 1.96 -14.48 19.13
C HIS A 444 1.28 -15.84 19.28
N ASP A 445 2.07 -16.91 19.42
CA ASP A 445 1.56 -18.27 19.62
C ASP A 445 0.65 -18.36 20.85
N LYS A 446 1.10 -17.79 21.96
CA LYS A 446 0.30 -17.74 23.19
C LYS A 446 -1.02 -17.00 23.02
N ARG A 447 -1.02 -15.80 22.41
CA ARG A 447 -2.24 -14.97 22.26
C ARG A 447 -3.21 -15.52 21.22
N ARG A 448 -2.71 -16.21 20.21
CA ARG A 448 -3.47 -16.58 19.01
C ARG A 448 -3.75 -18.07 18.90
N GLY A 449 -3.20 -18.88 19.80
CA GLY A 449 -3.34 -20.34 19.77
C GLY A 449 -2.64 -20.96 18.55
N THR A 450 -1.58 -20.33 18.06
CA THR A 450 -0.77 -20.83 16.94
C THR A 450 0.47 -21.56 17.46
N ASP A 451 1.18 -22.24 16.56
CA ASP A 451 2.42 -22.95 16.86
C ASP A 451 3.44 -22.70 15.74
N PHE A 452 4.44 -21.88 16.03
CA PHE A 452 5.48 -21.51 15.07
C PHE A 452 6.22 -22.72 14.52
N CYS A 453 6.67 -23.63 15.39
CA CYS A 453 7.51 -24.77 15.01
C CYS A 453 6.73 -25.80 14.19
N LYS A 454 5.42 -25.92 14.43
CA LYS A 454 4.54 -26.75 13.62
C LYS A 454 4.36 -26.18 12.21
N VAL A 455 4.13 -24.87 12.07
CA VAL A 455 3.83 -24.22 10.78
C VAL A 455 5.09 -23.91 9.97
N PHE A 456 6.21 -23.65 10.64
CA PHE A 456 7.51 -23.35 10.03
C PHE A 456 8.60 -24.30 10.56
N PRO A 457 8.50 -25.61 10.31
CA PRO A 457 9.51 -26.57 10.76
C PRO A 457 10.91 -26.24 10.22
N GLU A 458 11.00 -25.63 9.04
CA GLU A 458 12.26 -25.22 8.42
C GLU A 458 12.94 -24.05 9.15
N LEU A 459 12.17 -23.26 9.92
CA LEU A 459 12.66 -22.15 10.73
C LEU A 459 12.69 -22.47 12.23
N ALA A 460 12.35 -23.69 12.64
CA ALA A 460 12.26 -24.06 14.05
C ALA A 460 13.57 -23.84 14.81
N ASP A 461 14.71 -24.30 14.27
CA ASP A 461 16.03 -24.09 14.87
C ASP A 461 16.34 -22.60 15.02
N PHE A 462 16.11 -21.81 13.97
CA PHE A 462 16.33 -20.36 14.00
C PHE A 462 15.44 -19.67 15.05
N TYR A 463 14.20 -20.10 15.19
CA TYR A 463 13.28 -19.58 16.19
C TYR A 463 13.75 -19.92 17.61
N ASN A 464 14.16 -21.16 17.86
CA ASN A 464 14.71 -21.59 19.15
C ASN A 464 15.98 -20.80 19.50
N ASP A 465 16.91 -20.63 18.56
CA ASP A 465 18.10 -19.80 18.72
C ASP A 465 17.72 -18.36 19.14
N CYS A 466 16.68 -17.79 18.51
CA CYS A 466 16.18 -16.46 18.86
C CYS A 466 15.63 -16.36 20.29
N LEU A 467 15.00 -17.42 20.80
CA LEU A 467 14.48 -17.48 22.18
C LEU A 467 15.59 -17.57 23.23
N GLU A 468 16.74 -18.14 22.88
CA GLU A 468 17.90 -18.28 23.77
C GLU A 468 18.73 -17.00 23.90
N ILE A 469 18.54 -16.02 23.01
CA ILE A 469 19.27 -14.75 23.05
C ILE A 469 19.01 -14.02 24.37
N LYS A 470 20.11 -13.65 25.05
CA LYS A 470 20.11 -12.77 26.22
C LYS A 470 20.74 -11.42 25.84
N LEU A 471 20.08 -10.33 26.21
CA LEU A 471 20.51 -8.95 25.93
C LEU A 471 21.20 -8.30 27.11
#